data_AF-A0A350CD26-F1
#
_entry.id   AF-A0A350CD26-F1
#
_cell.length_a   1.000
_cell.length_b   1.000
_cell.length_c   1.000
_cell.angle_alpha   90.00
_cell.angle_beta   90.00
_cell.angle_gamma   90.00
#
_symmetry.space_group_name_H-M   'P 1'
#
loop_
_entity.id
_entity.type
_entity.pdbx_description
1 polymer ?
#
loop_
_entity_poly.entity_id
_entity_poly.type
_entity_poly.pdbx_seq_one_letter_code
_entity_poly.pdbx_strand_id
1 'polypeptide(L)'
;MTPGHTLFPILLLILTAWQQPASAAQSVDSAAVDAAAVDAAAAEIPDFQTQILPLLTRSGCNAGACHGAAAGRGEFRLSLFAADPAADFQAITLERHSRRIHLARPELSLLFRKACGQMEHGGGQILDPDGSAARLLLNW
;
A
#
# COMPACT_ATOMS: atom_id res chain seq x y z
N MET A 1 -68.33 -14.59 -18.56
CA MET A 1 -67.17 -14.84 -19.43
C MET A 1 -65.94 -14.92 -18.53
N THR A 2 -65.39 -16.13 -18.44
CA THR A 2 -64.16 -16.55 -17.73
C THR A 2 -62.91 -16.18 -18.58
N PRO A 3 -61.68 -16.63 -18.26
CA PRO A 3 -60.81 -16.19 -17.17
C PRO A 3 -59.38 -15.92 -17.69
N GLY A 4 -58.43 -15.70 -16.78
CA GLY A 4 -57.01 -15.92 -17.06
C GLY A 4 -56.16 -14.81 -16.49
N HIS A 5 -55.32 -15.11 -15.51
CA HIS A 5 -53.88 -15.17 -15.69
C HIS A 5 -53.30 -16.07 -14.61
N THR A 6 -52.38 -16.91 -15.07
CA THR A 6 -51.74 -18.03 -14.40
C THR A 6 -50.57 -17.58 -13.52
N LEU A 7 -50.48 -18.23 -12.37
CA LEU A 7 -49.28 -18.80 -11.74
C LEU A 7 -47.93 -18.08 -11.94
N PHE A 8 -47.32 -17.65 -10.83
CA PHE A 8 -45.92 -17.95 -10.55
C PHE A 8 -45.74 -18.14 -9.03
N PRO A 9 -45.43 -19.36 -8.53
CA PRO A 9 -45.06 -19.53 -7.14
C PRO A 9 -43.62 -19.04 -6.95
N ILE A 10 -43.46 -18.03 -6.10
CA ILE A 10 -42.16 -17.56 -5.64
C ILE A 10 -41.58 -18.64 -4.73
N LEU A 11 -40.56 -19.33 -5.25
CA LEU A 11 -39.72 -20.27 -4.54
C LEU A 11 -38.99 -19.52 -3.40
N LEU A 12 -39.52 -19.65 -2.17
CA LEU A 12 -38.92 -19.14 -0.96
C LEU A 12 -37.73 -20.04 -0.57
N LEU A 13 -36.55 -19.77 -1.11
CA LEU A 13 -35.31 -20.39 -0.66
C LEU A 13 -34.87 -19.75 0.66
N ILE A 14 -34.95 -20.57 1.70
CA ILE A 14 -34.55 -20.33 3.08
C ILE A 14 -33.03 -20.11 3.09
N LEU A 15 -32.57 -18.87 3.25
CA LEU A 15 -31.19 -18.59 3.61
C LEU A 15 -31.05 -18.84 5.12
N THR A 16 -30.46 -19.97 5.48
CA THR A 16 -30.05 -20.26 6.85
C THR A 16 -29.00 -19.25 7.28
N ALA A 17 -29.42 -18.34 8.15
CA ALA A 17 -28.54 -17.40 8.84
C ALA A 17 -27.50 -18.19 9.64
N TRP A 18 -26.23 -18.09 9.23
CA TRP A 18 -25.11 -18.53 10.06
C TRP A 18 -24.97 -17.58 11.24
N GLN A 19 -25.42 -18.05 12.41
CA GLN A 19 -25.15 -17.41 13.69
C GLN A 19 -23.67 -17.59 14.04
N GLN A 20 -22.97 -16.48 14.23
CA GLN A 20 -21.62 -16.46 14.80
C GLN A 20 -21.73 -16.56 16.34
N PRO A 21 -20.97 -17.43 17.02
CA PRO A 21 -20.87 -17.37 18.47
C PRO A 21 -20.08 -16.12 18.89
N ALA A 22 -20.63 -15.34 19.81
CA ALA A 22 -19.93 -14.29 20.50
C ALA A 22 -18.78 -14.91 21.31
N SER A 23 -17.53 -14.73 20.88
CA SER A 23 -16.38 -15.04 21.72
C SER A 23 -16.23 -13.94 22.77
N ALA A 24 -16.38 -14.31 24.03
CA ALA A 24 -16.13 -13.45 25.18
C ALA A 24 -14.74 -12.80 25.09
N ALA A 25 -14.69 -11.47 25.24
CA ALA A 25 -13.45 -10.72 25.38
C ALA A 25 -12.72 -11.19 26.66
N GLN A 26 -11.53 -11.75 26.50
CA GLN A 26 -10.60 -11.96 27.60
C GLN A 26 -9.79 -10.67 27.79
N SER A 27 -9.94 -10.05 28.95
CA SER A 27 -9.16 -8.91 29.41
C SER A 27 -7.69 -9.33 29.58
N VAL A 28 -6.80 -8.73 28.79
CA VAL A 28 -5.36 -8.87 29.00
C VAL A 28 -4.94 -7.91 30.12
N ASP A 29 -4.51 -8.48 31.25
CA ASP A 29 -3.88 -7.73 32.33
C ASP A 29 -2.62 -7.05 31.80
N SER A 30 -2.60 -5.72 31.88
CA SER A 30 -1.51 -4.86 31.43
C SER A 30 -0.41 -4.84 32.49
N ALA A 31 0.51 -5.80 32.46
CA ALA A 31 1.72 -5.72 33.28
C ALA A 31 2.85 -6.58 32.69
N ALA A 32 3.71 -5.91 31.91
CA ALA A 32 5.17 -6.00 31.94
C ALA A 32 5.73 -5.72 30.54
N VAL A 33 6.04 -4.45 30.32
CA VAL A 33 6.93 -3.98 29.27
C VAL A 33 8.37 -4.34 29.66
N ASP A 34 8.87 -5.49 29.22
CA ASP A 34 10.32 -5.75 29.30
C ASP A 34 11.02 -5.18 28.06
N ALA A 35 11.59 -4.01 28.27
CA ALA A 35 12.29 -3.13 27.34
C ALA A 35 13.67 -3.66 26.91
N ALA A 36 13.81 -4.96 26.61
CA ALA A 36 15.12 -5.56 26.32
C ALA A 36 15.15 -6.53 25.13
N ALA A 37 14.12 -6.55 24.28
CA ALA A 37 14.19 -7.19 22.97
C ALA A 37 14.57 -6.17 21.89
N VAL A 38 15.67 -5.43 22.11
CA VAL A 38 16.47 -4.89 20.99
C VAL A 38 17.35 -6.01 20.47
N ASP A 39 16.72 -7.11 20.06
CA ASP A 39 17.41 -8.14 19.34
C ASP A 39 17.65 -7.58 17.94
N ALA A 40 18.92 -7.46 17.58
CA ALA A 40 19.35 -7.21 16.22
C ALA A 40 19.05 -8.46 15.39
N ALA A 41 17.75 -8.78 15.23
CA ALA A 41 17.26 -9.61 14.17
C ALA A 41 17.88 -9.04 12.89
N ALA A 42 18.63 -9.86 12.16
CA ALA A 42 19.21 -9.52 10.87
C ALA A 42 18.23 -8.63 10.13
N ALA A 43 18.57 -7.35 9.92
CA ALA A 43 17.61 -6.35 9.48
C ALA A 43 16.92 -6.88 8.22
N GLU A 44 15.66 -7.28 8.38
CA GLU A 44 14.90 -7.93 7.32
C GLU A 44 14.84 -6.95 6.16
N ILE A 45 15.33 -7.37 4.99
CA ILE A 45 15.26 -6.55 3.78
C ILE A 45 13.77 -6.23 3.58
N PRO A 46 13.37 -4.95 3.56
CA PRO A 46 11.97 -4.62 3.46
C PRO A 46 11.34 -5.27 2.22
N ASP A 47 10.17 -5.85 2.38
CA ASP A 47 9.43 -6.39 1.24
C ASP A 47 8.67 -5.28 0.52
N PHE A 48 8.71 -5.29 -0.81
CA PHE A 48 8.09 -4.25 -1.61
C PHE A 48 6.58 -4.19 -1.38
N GLN A 49 5.90 -5.34 -1.46
CA GLN A 49 4.44 -5.37 -1.49
C GLN A 49 3.83 -5.10 -0.10
N THR A 50 4.49 -5.54 0.96
CA THR A 50 3.96 -5.45 2.33
C THR A 50 4.46 -4.24 3.11
N GLN A 51 5.59 -3.63 2.73
CA GLN A 51 6.17 -2.50 3.46
C GLN A 51 6.30 -1.24 2.61
N ILE A 52 6.84 -1.34 1.39
CA ILE A 52 7.10 -0.16 0.54
C ILE A 52 5.85 0.33 -0.15
N LEU A 53 5.09 -0.55 -0.79
CA LEU A 53 3.88 -0.19 -1.51
C LEU A 53 2.81 0.41 -0.58
N PRO A 54 2.57 -0.10 0.65
CA PRO A 54 1.70 0.57 1.61
C PRO A 54 2.23 1.93 2.08
N LEU A 55 3.55 2.11 2.21
CA LEU A 55 4.16 3.41 2.47
C LEU A 55 3.84 4.40 1.35
N LEU A 56 4.03 4.00 0.08
CA LEU A 56 3.73 4.85 -1.07
C LEU A 56 2.24 5.20 -1.15
N THR A 57 1.37 4.24 -0.84
CA THR A 57 -0.09 4.45 -0.80
C THR A 57 -0.50 5.43 0.30
N ARG A 58 -0.03 5.22 1.54
CA ARG A 58 -0.35 6.12 2.66
C ARG A 58 0.21 7.53 2.47
N SER A 59 1.32 7.65 1.75
CA SER A 59 1.93 8.93 1.40
C SER A 59 1.25 9.62 0.21
N GLY A 60 0.26 8.98 -0.42
CA GLY A 60 -0.50 9.53 -1.55
C GLY A 60 0.21 9.50 -2.89
N CYS A 61 1.34 8.80 -3.01
CA CYS A 61 2.13 8.75 -4.26
C CYS A 61 1.31 8.18 -5.42
N ASN A 62 0.61 7.07 -5.17
CA ASN A 62 -0.23 6.36 -6.14
C ASN A 62 -1.72 6.75 -6.08
N ALA A 63 -2.03 7.93 -5.53
CA ALA A 63 -3.38 8.47 -5.58
C ALA A 63 -3.71 8.99 -6.98
N GLY A 64 -5.01 9.01 -7.33
CA GLY A 64 -5.50 9.50 -8.62
C GLY A 64 -5.17 10.97 -8.91
N ALA A 65 -4.86 11.76 -7.89
CA ALA A 65 -4.39 13.13 -8.04
C ALA A 65 -2.93 13.20 -8.56
N CYS A 66 -2.12 12.14 -8.40
CA CYS A 66 -0.68 12.14 -8.66
C CYS A 66 -0.26 11.01 -9.60
N HIS A 67 0.63 10.09 -9.18
CA HIS A 67 1.13 9.03 -10.05
C HIS A 67 0.12 7.91 -10.28
N GLY A 68 -0.93 7.82 -9.45
CA GLY A 68 -2.06 6.91 -9.64
C GLY A 68 -3.10 7.37 -10.67
N ALA A 69 -2.94 8.56 -11.25
CA ALA A 69 -3.77 9.01 -12.37
C ALA A 69 -3.62 8.05 -13.56
N ALA A 70 -4.66 7.92 -14.39
CA ALA A 70 -4.61 7.03 -15.57
C ALA A 70 -3.42 7.33 -16.49
N ALA A 71 -3.07 8.62 -16.65
CA ALA A 71 -1.90 9.07 -17.41
C ALA A 71 -0.59 9.10 -16.60
N GLY A 72 -0.64 8.92 -15.28
CA GLY A 72 0.48 9.19 -14.38
C GLY A 72 0.90 10.66 -14.38
N ARG A 73 2.10 10.95 -13.88
CA ARG A 73 2.74 12.29 -13.92
C ARG A 73 4.24 12.18 -14.14
N GLY A 74 4.82 13.10 -14.91
CA GLY A 74 6.26 13.14 -15.13
C GLY A 74 6.80 11.83 -15.72
N GLU A 75 6.05 11.23 -16.65
CA GLU A 75 6.35 9.92 -17.26
C GLU A 75 6.51 8.79 -16.24
N PHE A 76 5.89 8.92 -15.06
CA PHE A 76 5.86 7.91 -14.02
C PHE A 76 4.42 7.65 -13.61
N ARG A 77 3.99 6.40 -13.77
CA ARG A 77 2.64 5.93 -13.46
C ARG A 77 2.73 4.78 -12.48
N LEU A 78 1.95 4.88 -11.42
CA LEU A 78 1.67 3.79 -10.50
C LEU A 78 0.20 3.38 -10.69
N SER A 79 -0.12 2.15 -10.36
CA SER A 79 -1.47 1.64 -10.29
C SER A 79 -2.24 2.41 -9.20
N LEU A 80 -3.51 2.73 -9.48
CA LEU A 80 -4.32 3.50 -8.55
C LEU A 80 -4.47 2.73 -7.23
N PHE A 81 -4.02 3.32 -6.13
CA PHE A 81 -4.05 2.72 -4.79
C PHE A 81 -3.49 1.28 -4.74
N ALA A 82 -2.38 1.04 -5.46
CA ALA A 82 -1.68 -0.26 -5.47
C ALA A 82 -2.51 -1.43 -6.03
N ALA A 83 -3.42 -1.15 -6.97
CA ALA A 83 -4.23 -2.17 -7.64
C ALA A 83 -3.42 -3.23 -8.42
N ASP A 84 -2.19 -2.92 -8.81
CA ASP A 84 -1.25 -3.85 -9.48
C ASP A 84 0.17 -3.70 -8.92
N PRO A 85 0.50 -4.42 -7.82
CA PRO A 85 1.81 -4.36 -7.20
C PRO A 85 2.97 -4.76 -8.13
N ALA A 86 2.74 -5.71 -9.04
CA ALA A 86 3.79 -6.17 -9.95
C ALA A 86 4.12 -5.08 -10.98
N ALA A 87 3.11 -4.41 -11.54
CA ALA A 87 3.33 -3.26 -12.41
C ALA A 87 3.99 -2.10 -11.67
N ASP A 88 3.61 -1.82 -10.42
CA ASP A 88 4.22 -0.77 -9.60
C ASP A 88 5.71 -1.02 -9.35
N PHE A 89 6.06 -2.26 -9.03
CA PHE A 89 7.45 -2.66 -8.86
C PHE A 89 8.26 -2.41 -10.15
N GLN A 90 7.73 -2.84 -11.30
CA GLN A 90 8.41 -2.65 -12.60
C GLN A 90 8.53 -1.17 -12.98
N ALA A 91 7.49 -0.37 -12.72
CA ALA A 91 7.49 1.06 -12.98
C ALA A 91 8.56 1.79 -12.14
N ILE A 92 8.75 1.36 -10.89
CA ILE A 92 9.77 1.91 -10.01
C ILE A 92 11.18 1.44 -10.41
N THR A 93 11.37 0.15 -10.64
CA THR A 93 12.71 -0.45 -10.69
C THR A 93 13.29 -0.60 -12.11
N LEU A 94 12.46 -0.79 -13.13
CA LEU A 94 12.89 -1.18 -14.48
C LEU A 94 12.61 -0.12 -15.53
N GLU A 95 11.45 0.52 -15.48
CA GLU A 95 11.06 1.50 -16.50
C GLU A 95 12.06 2.65 -16.60
N ARG A 96 12.11 3.27 -17.79
CA ARG A 96 13.01 4.40 -18.09
C ARG A 96 14.49 4.08 -17.86
N HIS A 97 14.89 2.83 -18.11
CA HIS A 97 16.26 2.34 -17.94
C HIS A 97 16.72 2.41 -16.47
N SER A 98 15.85 2.01 -15.55
CA SER A 98 16.13 1.95 -14.10
C SER A 98 16.60 3.27 -13.48
N ARG A 99 16.35 4.41 -14.13
CA ARG A 99 16.86 5.72 -13.69
C ARG A 99 16.30 6.20 -12.35
N ARG A 100 15.26 5.54 -11.82
CA ARG A 100 14.60 5.92 -10.57
C ARG A 100 15.27 5.34 -9.33
N ILE A 101 16.02 4.25 -9.47
CA ILE A 101 16.68 3.53 -8.38
C ILE A 101 18.19 3.52 -8.62
N HIS A 102 18.94 3.93 -7.61
CA HIS A 102 20.40 3.89 -7.62
C HIS A 102 20.90 2.85 -6.62
N LEU A 103 21.06 1.60 -7.06
CA LEU A 103 21.35 0.44 -6.20
C LEU A 103 22.56 0.62 -5.28
N ALA A 104 23.64 1.25 -5.76
CA ALA A 104 24.86 1.43 -4.96
C ALA A 104 24.79 2.59 -3.95
N ARG A 105 23.83 3.51 -4.11
CA ARG A 105 23.68 4.74 -3.32
C ARG A 105 22.19 5.11 -3.29
N PRO A 106 21.37 4.43 -2.47
CA PRO A 106 19.92 4.58 -2.45
C PRO A 106 19.46 6.03 -2.24
N GLU A 107 20.21 6.82 -1.49
CA GLU A 107 19.97 8.25 -1.25
C GLU A 107 20.06 9.11 -2.53
N LEU A 108 20.70 8.60 -3.59
CA LEU A 108 20.76 9.26 -4.89
C LEU A 108 19.61 8.88 -5.83
N SER A 109 18.78 7.90 -5.45
CA SER A 109 17.61 7.47 -6.22
C SER A 109 16.64 8.63 -6.48
N LEU A 110 16.15 8.79 -7.70
CA LEU A 110 15.16 9.84 -8.00
C LEU A 110 13.88 9.65 -7.18
N LEU A 111 13.50 8.40 -6.89
CA LEU A 111 12.36 8.08 -6.03
C LEU A 111 12.52 8.73 -4.65
N PHE A 112 13.66 8.49 -4.00
CA PHE A 112 13.98 9.05 -2.68
C PHE A 112 14.10 10.58 -2.72
N ARG A 113 14.92 11.11 -3.64
CA ARG A 113 15.24 12.54 -3.70
C ARG A 113 14.00 13.39 -4.00
N LYS A 114 13.11 12.93 -4.86
CA LYS A 114 11.84 13.62 -5.13
C LYS A 114 10.90 13.51 -3.93
N ALA A 115 10.72 12.32 -3.36
CA ALA A 115 9.83 12.13 -2.22
C ALA A 115 10.26 12.97 -1.00
N CYS A 116 11.55 13.08 -0.74
CA CYS A 116 12.09 13.84 0.40
C CYS A 116 12.32 15.33 0.13
N GLY A 117 11.97 15.84 -1.07
CA GLY A 117 12.14 17.25 -1.41
C GLY A 117 13.59 17.69 -1.66
N GLN A 118 14.53 16.75 -1.86
CA GLN A 118 15.92 17.05 -2.22
C GLN A 118 16.09 17.44 -3.69
N MET A 119 15.01 17.34 -4.47
CA MET A 119 14.89 17.89 -5.81
C MET A 119 13.42 18.22 -6.12
N GLU A 120 13.20 19.05 -7.13
CA GLU A 120 11.87 19.43 -7.61
C GLU A 120 11.00 18.18 -7.92
N HIS A 121 9.91 17.99 -7.17
CA HIS A 121 8.91 16.96 -7.43
C HIS A 121 7.67 17.52 -8.18
N GLY A 122 7.31 18.79 -7.93
CA GLY A 122 6.04 19.39 -8.37
C GLY A 122 4.85 19.07 -7.45
N GLY A 123 4.95 18.04 -6.59
CA GLY A 123 4.01 17.76 -5.49
C GLY A 123 4.49 18.26 -4.12
N GLY A 124 5.63 18.95 -4.06
CA GLY A 124 6.31 19.30 -2.81
C GLY A 124 7.06 18.14 -2.19
N GLN A 125 7.51 18.34 -0.94
CA GLN A 125 8.06 17.29 -0.09
C GLN A 125 6.93 16.41 0.44
N ILE A 126 7.10 15.10 0.35
CA ILE A 126 6.12 14.10 0.77
C ILE A 126 6.61 13.34 2.01
N LEU A 127 7.89 12.99 2.05
CA LEU A 127 8.53 12.29 3.15
C LEU A 127 9.48 13.23 3.89
N ASP A 128 9.50 13.13 5.21
CA ASP A 128 10.56 13.72 6.03
C ASP A 128 11.87 12.93 5.80
N PRO A 129 12.96 13.55 5.28
CA PRO A 129 14.22 12.87 5.00
C PRO A 129 14.84 12.18 6.22
N ASP A 130 14.58 12.68 7.43
CA ASP A 130 15.12 12.10 8.67
C ASP A 130 14.13 11.12 9.34
N GLY A 131 12.92 11.02 8.78
CA GLY A 131 11.82 10.21 9.27
C GLY A 131 11.95 8.71 8.99
N SER A 132 11.14 7.93 9.69
CA SER A 132 11.12 6.46 9.56
C SER A 132 10.69 5.99 8.17
N ALA A 133 9.79 6.71 7.50
CA ALA A 133 9.33 6.40 6.16
C ALA A 133 10.46 6.54 5.12
N ALA A 134 11.23 7.64 5.19
CA ALA A 134 12.41 7.83 4.34
C ALA A 134 13.46 6.74 4.61
N ARG A 135 13.70 6.38 5.88
CA ARG A 135 14.61 5.30 6.25
C ARG A 135 14.15 3.93 5.74
N LEU A 136 12.85 3.63 5.82
CA LEU A 136 12.28 2.39 5.28
C LEU A 136 12.49 2.30 3.76
N LEU A 137 12.30 3.41 3.04
CA LEU A 137 12.54 3.47 1.60
C LEU A 137 14.02 3.33 1.22
N LEU A 138 14.95 3.80 2.05
CA LEU A 138 16.40 3.65 1.83
C LEU A 138 16.90 2.23 2.12
N ASN A 139 16.27 1.54 3.07
CA ASN A 139 16.63 0.18 3.44
C ASN A 139 16.17 -0.87 2.41
N TRP A 140 15.18 -0.51 1.59
CA TRP A 140 14.71 -1.29 0.44
C TRP A 140 15.54 -1.03 -0.81
#